data_AF-A0A533SUM8-F1
#
_entry.id   AF-A0A533SUM8-F1
#
_cell.length_a   1.000
_cell.length_b   1.000
_cell.length_c   1.000
_cell.angle_alpha   90.00
_cell.angle_beta   90.00
_cell.angle_gamma   90.00
#
_symmetry.space_group_name_H-M   'P 1'
#
loop_
_entity.id
_entity.type
_entity.pdbx_description
1 polymer ?
#
loop_
_entity_poly.entity_id
_entity_poly.type
_entity_poly.pdbx_seq_one_letter_code
_entity_poly.pdbx_strand_id
1 'polypeptide(L)'
;MSQSGRGFIHLLKHPNFALVALIVVNLVAGLFTFQDFGPSWDEPLFYGYADALGYAYSLQPRLDGTFDITNSYGPSGDHAMYGPAYLLLGRGFVYLSEHLTGLDRGILWHAVNFVFFQIGLVFLYLITRRWLSAWAAFAGVLLFSSQPLLWGHAFINPKDIPFTVFFTAAIYAGLRFVDGFVIPAEPLPEAADAEKEKWQAVRRGWLRAGSVLFVIAFALLVLDPLLRSLINAIMAAIYNADAGSLAGRAFRSLAEDAGKVDVSYYAGIVVHYYAIARTALLVLLAPFLAIAAAWWRLPEHSQRFWREVHASLRRIIFWERGLSFRRVLRQALFPGILLGLVISVRVLGPLVALLVAFYFLLGSHRRPIGVLLVYGAIALLTTYLTWPYLWADPVGNFVQVLRHMSANPVAVRVLFGGVEYKSLALPAAYLPTLLGITLTEPVWPLMLAGLVIASLRMFQKKMPWHDFVVLLAWFGLPFLYVIVARPAMYDGFRHFLFILP
;
A
#
# COMPACT_ATOMS: atom_id res chain seq x y z
N MET A 1 -16.22 -34.82 -35.30
CA MET A 1 -16.09 -33.62 -34.43
C MET A 1 -16.04 -32.38 -35.31
N SER A 2 -17.09 -31.56 -35.28
CA SER A 2 -17.21 -30.30 -36.05
C SER A 2 -16.10 -29.31 -35.67
N GLN A 3 -15.80 -28.35 -36.56
CA GLN A 3 -14.85 -27.26 -36.27
C GLN A 3 -15.22 -26.47 -35.00
N SER A 4 -16.51 -26.36 -34.67
CA SER A 4 -16.99 -25.73 -33.43
C SER A 4 -16.57 -26.48 -32.16
N GLY A 5 -16.57 -27.83 -32.18
CA GLY A 5 -16.14 -28.65 -31.04
C GLY A 5 -14.63 -28.56 -30.77
N ARG A 6 -13.80 -28.37 -31.80
CA ARG A 6 -12.34 -28.19 -31.63
C ARG A 6 -12.00 -26.82 -31.03
N GLY A 7 -12.70 -25.76 -31.44
CA GLY A 7 -12.54 -24.42 -30.89
C GLY A 7 -12.90 -24.36 -29.40
N PHE A 8 -13.99 -25.00 -29.00
CA PHE A 8 -14.42 -25.07 -27.59
C PHE A 8 -13.41 -25.83 -26.71
N ILE A 9 -12.92 -26.99 -27.16
CA ILE A 9 -11.89 -27.75 -26.43
C ILE A 9 -10.57 -26.96 -26.33
N HIS A 10 -10.22 -26.18 -27.35
CA HIS A 10 -9.03 -25.33 -27.32
C HIS A 10 -9.18 -24.16 -26.34
N LEU A 11 -10.38 -23.60 -26.21
CA LEU A 11 -10.69 -22.55 -25.24
C LEU A 11 -10.57 -23.07 -23.79
N LEU A 12 -11.13 -24.25 -23.51
CA LEU A 12 -11.05 -24.89 -22.19
C LEU A 12 -9.62 -25.21 -21.75
N LYS A 13 -8.72 -25.47 -22.71
CA LYS A 13 -7.30 -25.75 -22.45
C LYS A 13 -6.44 -24.50 -22.32
N HIS A 14 -6.99 -23.31 -22.55
CA HIS A 14 -6.22 -22.08 -22.45
C HIS A 14 -5.84 -21.81 -20.98
N PRO A 15 -4.58 -21.43 -20.67
CA PRO A 15 -4.12 -21.25 -19.28
C PRO A 15 -4.90 -20.18 -18.50
N ASN A 16 -5.52 -19.23 -19.20
CA ASN A 16 -6.32 -18.16 -18.59
C ASN A 16 -7.83 -18.48 -18.55
N PHE A 17 -8.27 -19.65 -19.02
CA PHE A 17 -9.70 -19.99 -19.05
C PHE A 17 -10.34 -19.93 -17.67
N ALA A 18 -9.66 -20.45 -16.64
CA ALA A 18 -10.15 -20.44 -15.27
C ALA A 18 -10.40 -19.02 -14.73
N LEU A 19 -9.51 -18.06 -15.05
CA LEU A 19 -9.72 -16.66 -14.71
C LEU A 19 -10.96 -16.10 -15.40
N VAL A 20 -11.08 -16.29 -16.72
CA VAL A 20 -12.23 -15.78 -17.49
C VAL A 20 -13.53 -16.36 -16.95
N ALA A 21 -13.56 -17.67 -16.65
CA ALA A 21 -14.71 -18.33 -16.06
C ALA A 21 -15.07 -17.71 -14.69
N LEU A 22 -14.09 -17.46 -13.82
CA LEU A 22 -14.32 -16.79 -12.54
C LEU A 22 -14.90 -15.39 -12.71
N ILE A 23 -14.35 -14.58 -13.62
CA ILE A 23 -14.87 -13.23 -13.90
C ILE A 23 -16.32 -13.31 -14.40
N VAL A 24 -16.63 -14.24 -15.31
CA VAL A 24 -18.00 -14.43 -15.81
C VAL A 24 -18.94 -14.86 -14.69
N VAL A 25 -18.55 -15.82 -13.86
CA VAL A 25 -19.36 -16.26 -12.70
C VAL A 25 -19.61 -15.11 -11.74
N ASN A 26 -18.57 -14.34 -11.41
CA ASN A 26 -18.69 -13.17 -10.55
C ASN A 26 -19.64 -12.13 -11.15
N LEU A 27 -19.49 -11.79 -12.43
CA LEU A 27 -20.36 -10.83 -13.12
C LEU A 27 -21.81 -11.28 -13.15
N VAL A 28 -22.07 -12.57 -13.39
CA VAL A 28 -23.42 -13.14 -13.31
C VAL A 28 -23.96 -13.02 -11.89
N ALA A 29 -23.20 -13.42 -10.88
CA ALA A 29 -23.62 -13.29 -9.48
C ALA A 29 -23.87 -11.83 -9.09
N GLY A 30 -23.00 -10.91 -9.51
CA GLY A 30 -23.15 -9.47 -9.29
C GLY A 30 -24.38 -8.89 -9.98
N LEU A 31 -24.70 -9.33 -11.20
CA LEU A 31 -25.91 -8.91 -11.91
C LEU A 31 -27.19 -9.28 -11.15
N PHE A 32 -27.19 -10.41 -10.43
CA PHE A 32 -28.33 -10.84 -9.63
C PHE A 32 -28.39 -10.21 -8.23
N THR A 33 -27.31 -9.57 -7.76
CA THR A 33 -27.21 -9.13 -6.35
C THR A 33 -26.92 -7.64 -6.16
N PHE A 34 -26.54 -6.89 -7.19
CA PHE A 34 -26.11 -5.49 -7.05
C PHE A 34 -27.19 -4.54 -6.47
N GLN A 35 -28.47 -4.91 -6.61
CA GLN A 35 -29.61 -4.15 -6.08
C GLN A 35 -29.89 -4.46 -4.59
N ASP A 36 -29.32 -5.53 -4.05
CA ASP A 36 -29.56 -5.98 -2.68
C ASP A 36 -28.69 -5.25 -1.64
N PHE A 37 -27.77 -4.41 -2.10
CA PHE A 37 -26.89 -3.61 -1.25
C PHE A 37 -27.56 -2.26 -0.93
N GLY A 38 -27.59 -1.91 0.36
CA GLY A 38 -28.02 -0.58 0.80
C GLY A 38 -26.90 0.46 0.62
N PRO A 39 -27.25 1.75 0.47
CA PRO A 39 -26.26 2.81 0.35
C PRO A 39 -25.47 2.97 1.66
N SER A 40 -24.15 3.04 1.54
CA SER A 40 -23.28 3.50 2.61
C SER A 40 -23.36 5.02 2.76
N TRP A 41 -23.01 5.51 3.96
CA TRP A 41 -23.08 6.92 4.30
C TRP A 41 -22.19 7.86 3.46
N ASP A 42 -21.14 7.34 2.83
CA ASP A 42 -20.22 8.13 1.99
C ASP A 42 -20.76 8.30 0.54
N GLU A 43 -21.52 7.33 0.05
CA GLU A 43 -21.91 7.22 -1.36
C GLU A 43 -22.66 8.44 -1.91
N PRO A 44 -23.68 8.99 -1.21
CA PRO A 44 -24.40 10.17 -1.70
C PRO A 44 -23.47 11.37 -1.96
N LEU A 45 -22.44 11.57 -1.13
CA LEU A 45 -21.48 12.66 -1.28
C LEU A 45 -20.57 12.45 -2.49
N PHE A 46 -20.07 11.21 -2.68
CA PHE A 46 -19.26 10.88 -3.85
C PHE A 46 -20.06 10.93 -5.15
N TYR A 47 -21.32 10.53 -5.16
CA TYR A 47 -22.15 10.54 -6.37
C TYR A 47 -22.64 11.94 -6.72
N GLY A 48 -22.96 12.78 -5.73
CA GLY A 48 -23.19 14.20 -5.94
C GLY A 48 -21.94 14.92 -6.48
N TYR A 49 -20.74 14.56 -6.00
CA TYR A 49 -19.50 15.04 -6.59
C TYR A 49 -19.32 14.54 -8.01
N ALA A 50 -19.60 13.26 -8.25
CA ALA A 50 -19.55 12.66 -9.58
C ALA A 50 -20.41 13.43 -10.58
N ASP A 51 -21.60 13.88 -10.18
CA ASP A 51 -22.50 14.69 -11.02
C ASP A 51 -21.91 16.07 -11.37
N ALA A 52 -21.35 16.78 -10.39
CA ALA A 52 -20.77 18.11 -10.57
C ALA A 52 -19.50 18.14 -11.44
N LEU A 53 -18.68 17.08 -11.42
CA LEU A 53 -17.39 17.01 -12.11
C LEU A 53 -17.41 17.40 -13.60
N GLY A 54 -18.52 17.11 -14.29
CA GLY A 54 -18.70 17.36 -15.71
C GLY A 54 -18.64 18.84 -16.07
N TYR A 55 -18.97 19.71 -15.11
CA TYR A 55 -18.87 21.16 -15.29
C TYR A 55 -17.42 21.59 -15.59
N ALA A 56 -16.43 21.02 -14.90
CA ALA A 56 -15.01 21.34 -15.10
C ALA A 56 -14.57 21.17 -16.56
N TYR A 57 -15.10 20.15 -17.22
CA TYR A 57 -14.76 19.74 -18.58
C TYR A 57 -15.71 20.31 -19.64
N SER A 58 -16.69 21.12 -19.25
CA SER A 58 -17.63 21.75 -20.17
C SER A 58 -17.00 22.94 -20.90
N LEU A 59 -17.28 23.06 -22.21
CA LEU A 59 -16.79 24.15 -23.05
C LEU A 59 -17.69 25.38 -22.98
N GLN A 60 -19.00 25.18 -22.87
CA GLN A 60 -19.99 26.27 -22.96
C GLN A 60 -19.74 27.40 -21.92
N PRO A 61 -19.59 27.14 -20.61
CA PRO A 61 -19.36 28.21 -19.63
C PRO A 61 -18.02 28.92 -19.83
N ARG A 62 -17.03 28.26 -20.46
CA ARG A 62 -15.74 28.87 -20.79
C ARG A 62 -15.87 29.85 -21.94
N LEU A 63 -16.66 29.50 -22.96
CA LEU A 63 -16.94 30.37 -24.10
C LEU A 63 -17.79 31.57 -23.67
N ASP A 64 -18.73 31.36 -22.76
CA ASP A 64 -19.65 32.39 -22.27
C ASP A 64 -19.03 33.31 -21.19
N GLY A 65 -17.79 33.02 -20.74
CA GLY A 65 -17.11 33.78 -19.67
C GLY A 65 -17.71 33.61 -18.28
N THR A 66 -18.58 32.61 -18.09
CA THR A 66 -19.30 32.30 -16.83
C THR A 66 -18.68 31.14 -16.06
N PHE A 67 -17.52 30.64 -16.51
CA PHE A 67 -16.85 29.48 -15.89
C PHE A 67 -16.37 29.77 -14.48
N ASP A 68 -16.92 29.06 -13.51
CA ASP A 68 -16.47 29.04 -12.12
C ASP A 68 -16.15 27.60 -11.69
N ILE A 69 -14.87 27.33 -11.44
CA ILE A 69 -14.37 26.00 -11.09
C ILE A 69 -15.05 25.42 -9.84
N THR A 70 -15.55 26.26 -8.93
CA THR A 70 -16.21 25.82 -7.69
C THR A 70 -17.50 25.06 -7.94
N ASN A 71 -18.16 25.29 -9.08
CA ASN A 71 -19.32 24.51 -9.52
C ASN A 71 -18.99 23.03 -9.80
N SER A 72 -17.71 22.68 -9.88
CA SER A 72 -17.25 21.31 -10.10
C SER A 72 -17.02 20.53 -8.80
N TYR A 73 -17.15 21.17 -7.63
CA TYR A 73 -16.76 20.59 -6.34
C TYR A 73 -17.86 19.74 -5.68
N GLY A 74 -19.07 19.75 -6.24
CA GLY A 74 -20.19 18.98 -5.73
C GLY A 74 -20.75 19.52 -4.41
N PRO A 75 -21.53 18.72 -3.68
CA PRO A 75 -22.31 19.18 -2.52
C PRO A 75 -21.46 19.47 -1.26
N SER A 76 -20.17 19.12 -1.25
CA SER A 76 -19.29 19.30 -0.11
C SER A 76 -17.91 19.79 -0.56
N GLY A 77 -17.50 20.98 -0.11
CA GLY A 77 -16.20 21.56 -0.46
C GLY A 77 -15.01 20.73 0.00
N ASP A 78 -15.15 19.96 1.09
CA ASP A 78 -14.11 19.04 1.57
C ASP A 78 -13.93 17.85 0.61
N HIS A 79 -14.99 17.45 -0.11
CA HIS A 79 -14.92 16.29 -1.00
C HIS A 79 -14.13 16.58 -2.28
N ALA A 80 -14.05 17.84 -2.69
CA ALA A 80 -13.20 18.26 -3.80
C ALA A 80 -11.70 18.05 -3.50
N MET A 81 -11.32 18.02 -2.22
CA MET A 81 -9.96 17.67 -1.77
C MET A 81 -9.65 16.16 -1.89
N TYR A 82 -10.62 15.33 -2.30
CA TYR A 82 -10.35 13.95 -2.72
C TYR A 82 -10.28 13.88 -4.25
N GLY A 83 -9.29 13.13 -4.74
CA GLY A 83 -9.11 12.90 -6.16
C GLY A 83 -10.32 12.18 -6.77
N PRO A 84 -10.89 12.67 -7.90
CA PRO A 84 -12.12 12.14 -8.47
C PRO A 84 -11.91 11.19 -9.66
N ALA A 85 -10.69 10.73 -9.95
CA ALA A 85 -10.40 9.99 -11.18
C ALA A 85 -11.32 8.77 -11.41
N TYR A 86 -11.62 8.02 -10.34
CA TYR A 86 -12.56 6.91 -10.43
C TYR A 86 -13.97 7.38 -10.82
N LEU A 87 -14.49 8.40 -10.14
CA LEU A 87 -15.82 8.95 -10.40
C LEU A 87 -15.93 9.50 -11.83
N LEU A 88 -14.87 10.17 -12.31
CA LEU A 88 -14.81 10.70 -13.67
C LEU A 88 -14.94 9.58 -14.72
N LEU A 89 -14.29 8.44 -14.50
CA LEU A 89 -14.37 7.29 -15.40
C LEU A 89 -15.70 6.54 -15.25
N GLY A 90 -16.22 6.41 -14.04
CA GLY A 90 -17.43 5.65 -13.74
C GLY A 90 -18.73 6.34 -14.16
N ARG A 91 -18.81 7.68 -14.03
CA ARG A 91 -20.07 8.43 -14.25
C ARG A 91 -20.69 8.21 -15.62
N GLY A 92 -19.85 8.10 -16.66
CA GLY A 92 -20.34 7.89 -18.03
C GLY A 92 -21.07 6.55 -18.19
N PHE A 93 -20.56 5.49 -17.55
CA PHE A 93 -21.21 4.19 -17.55
C PHE A 93 -22.52 4.22 -16.76
N VAL A 94 -22.53 4.87 -15.60
CA VAL A 94 -23.75 5.02 -14.79
C VAL A 94 -24.85 5.74 -15.57
N TYR A 95 -24.56 6.89 -16.20
CA TYR A 95 -25.58 7.64 -16.93
C TYR A 95 -26.08 6.92 -18.18
N LEU A 96 -25.19 6.20 -18.87
CA LEU A 96 -25.59 5.35 -19.98
C LEU A 96 -26.52 4.23 -19.50
N SER A 97 -26.16 3.56 -18.40
CA SER A 97 -27.00 2.51 -17.81
C SER A 97 -28.33 3.03 -17.27
N GLU A 98 -28.35 4.23 -16.68
CA GLU A 98 -29.58 4.91 -16.24
C GLU A 98 -30.50 5.14 -17.44
N HIS A 99 -29.97 5.69 -18.53
CA HIS A 99 -30.74 5.91 -19.76
C HIS A 99 -31.29 4.61 -20.36
N LEU A 100 -30.54 3.51 -20.28
CA LEU A 100 -30.94 2.21 -20.85
C LEU A 100 -31.91 1.41 -19.97
N THR A 101 -31.84 1.56 -18.65
CA THR A 101 -32.57 0.69 -17.70
C THR A 101 -33.62 1.42 -16.86
N GLY A 102 -33.51 2.74 -16.71
CA GLY A 102 -34.34 3.53 -15.82
C GLY A 102 -34.08 3.31 -14.32
N LEU A 103 -33.03 2.59 -13.94
CA LEU A 103 -32.67 2.33 -12.54
C LEU A 103 -32.05 3.56 -11.88
N ASP A 104 -32.18 3.64 -10.55
CA ASP A 104 -31.56 4.68 -9.73
C ASP A 104 -30.02 4.66 -9.85
N ARG A 105 -29.41 5.86 -9.86
CA ARG A 105 -27.96 6.02 -10.03
C ARG A 105 -27.16 5.36 -8.91
N GLY A 106 -27.61 5.42 -7.67
CA GLY A 106 -26.91 4.80 -6.54
C GLY A 106 -26.79 3.29 -6.72
N ILE A 107 -27.90 2.65 -7.12
CA ILE A 107 -27.92 1.22 -7.47
C ILE A 107 -26.98 0.92 -8.65
N LEU A 108 -27.00 1.75 -9.69
CA LEU A 108 -26.13 1.58 -10.86
C LEU A 108 -24.65 1.76 -10.53
N TRP A 109 -24.31 2.63 -9.59
CA TRP A 109 -22.95 2.74 -9.08
C TRP A 109 -22.47 1.46 -8.42
N HIS A 110 -23.33 0.71 -7.71
CA HIS A 110 -22.93 -0.59 -7.15
C HIS A 110 -22.49 -1.57 -8.26
N ALA A 111 -23.20 -1.60 -9.38
CA ALA A 111 -22.83 -2.41 -10.53
C ALA A 111 -21.50 -1.97 -11.14
N VAL A 112 -21.29 -0.65 -11.32
CA VAL A 112 -20.04 -0.09 -11.85
C VAL A 112 -18.86 -0.37 -10.91
N ASN A 113 -19.03 -0.18 -9.60
CA ASN A 113 -18.03 -0.51 -8.58
C ASN A 113 -17.62 -1.98 -8.68
N PHE A 114 -18.60 -2.88 -8.82
CA PHE A 114 -18.34 -4.31 -8.89
C PHE A 114 -17.64 -4.73 -10.18
N VAL A 115 -18.03 -4.17 -11.34
CA VAL A 115 -17.32 -4.36 -12.61
C VAL A 115 -15.88 -3.87 -12.51
N PHE A 116 -15.66 -2.73 -11.85
CA PHE A 116 -14.33 -2.19 -11.63
C PHE A 116 -13.47 -3.10 -10.73
N PHE A 117 -14.07 -3.71 -9.69
CA PHE A 117 -13.41 -4.73 -8.88
C PHE A 117 -12.96 -5.94 -9.72
N GLN A 118 -13.76 -6.39 -10.68
CA GLN A 118 -13.37 -7.47 -11.60
C GLN A 118 -12.14 -7.12 -12.44
N ILE A 119 -11.99 -5.86 -12.87
CA ILE A 119 -10.77 -5.39 -13.55
C ILE A 119 -9.54 -5.54 -12.64
N GLY A 120 -9.70 -5.25 -11.34
CA GLY A 120 -8.66 -5.50 -10.33
C GLY A 120 -8.21 -6.94 -10.27
N LEU A 121 -9.15 -7.90 -10.33
CA LEU A 121 -8.83 -9.33 -10.33
C LEU A 121 -7.99 -9.73 -11.55
N VAL A 122 -8.23 -9.11 -12.71
CA VAL A 122 -7.41 -9.33 -13.92
C VAL A 122 -5.99 -8.81 -13.69
N PHE A 123 -5.81 -7.61 -13.15
CA PHE A 123 -4.47 -7.09 -12.88
C PHE A 123 -3.75 -7.87 -11.78
N LEU A 124 -4.46 -8.34 -10.75
CA LEU A 124 -3.92 -9.22 -9.72
C LEU A 124 -3.46 -10.55 -10.31
N TYR A 125 -4.24 -11.14 -11.22
CA TYR A 125 -3.80 -12.32 -11.97
C TYR A 125 -2.53 -12.00 -12.78
N LEU A 126 -2.53 -10.92 -13.57
CA LEU A 126 -1.42 -10.57 -14.45
C LEU A 126 -0.11 -10.31 -13.69
N ILE A 127 -0.17 -9.66 -12.52
CA ILE A 127 1.02 -9.42 -11.71
C ILE A 127 1.51 -10.69 -11.03
N THR A 128 0.62 -11.49 -10.45
CA THR A 128 1.01 -12.74 -9.76
C THR A 128 1.57 -13.78 -10.73
N ARG A 129 1.15 -13.78 -12.00
CA ARG A 129 1.72 -14.61 -13.08
C ARG A 129 3.20 -14.37 -13.34
N ARG A 130 3.77 -13.27 -12.83
CA ARG A 130 5.22 -13.03 -12.85
C ARG A 130 5.98 -14.07 -12.02
N TRP A 131 5.39 -14.57 -10.94
CA TRP A 131 6.05 -15.47 -9.98
C TRP A 131 5.41 -16.85 -9.90
N LEU A 132 4.15 -16.95 -10.29
CA LEU A 132 3.31 -18.12 -10.11
C LEU A 132 2.88 -18.74 -11.45
N SER A 133 2.59 -20.05 -11.43
CA SER A 133 1.93 -20.74 -12.53
C SER A 133 0.50 -20.21 -12.73
N ALA A 134 -0.14 -20.53 -13.87
CA ALA A 134 -1.47 -20.03 -14.18
C ALA A 134 -2.50 -20.44 -13.12
N TRP A 135 -2.46 -21.70 -12.70
CA TRP A 135 -3.33 -22.23 -11.66
C TRP A 135 -3.06 -21.64 -10.27
N ALA A 136 -1.79 -21.40 -9.91
CA ALA A 136 -1.46 -20.80 -8.63
C ALA A 136 -1.87 -19.31 -8.56
N ALA A 137 -1.66 -18.57 -9.65
CA ALA A 137 -2.16 -17.20 -9.77
C ALA A 137 -3.70 -17.15 -9.73
N PHE A 138 -4.37 -18.05 -10.45
CA PHE A 138 -5.82 -18.20 -10.39
C PHE A 138 -6.31 -18.51 -8.97
N ALA A 139 -5.69 -19.45 -8.26
CA ALA A 139 -6.07 -19.79 -6.89
C ALA A 139 -5.93 -18.60 -5.93
N GLY A 140 -4.87 -17.79 -6.09
CA GLY A 140 -4.70 -16.55 -5.33
C GLY A 140 -5.79 -15.52 -5.61
N VAL A 141 -6.15 -15.34 -6.89
CA VAL A 141 -7.24 -14.44 -7.30
C VAL A 141 -8.61 -14.95 -6.85
N LEU A 142 -8.85 -16.26 -6.89
CA LEU A 142 -10.06 -16.88 -6.37
C LEU A 142 -10.19 -16.64 -4.88
N LEU A 143 -9.10 -16.86 -4.11
CA LEU A 143 -9.07 -16.58 -2.68
C LEU A 143 -9.35 -15.10 -2.40
N PHE A 144 -8.70 -14.19 -3.11
CA PHE A 144 -8.93 -12.75 -2.95
C PHE A 144 -10.37 -12.36 -3.28
N SER A 145 -10.92 -12.86 -4.39
CA SER A 145 -12.28 -12.56 -4.84
C SER A 145 -13.36 -13.16 -3.94
N SER A 146 -13.08 -14.25 -3.24
CA SER A 146 -14.06 -14.94 -2.40
C SER A 146 -14.07 -14.46 -0.95
N GLN A 147 -13.21 -13.50 -0.57
CA GLN A 147 -13.26 -12.92 0.77
C GLN A 147 -14.58 -12.17 0.96
N PRO A 148 -15.42 -12.52 1.95
CA PRO A 148 -16.72 -11.87 2.16
C PRO A 148 -16.61 -10.36 2.35
N LEU A 149 -15.55 -9.92 3.06
CA LEU A 149 -15.21 -8.51 3.24
C LEU A 149 -15.03 -7.78 1.90
N LEU A 150 -14.21 -8.35 1.00
CA LEU A 150 -13.91 -7.75 -0.30
C LEU A 150 -15.12 -7.79 -1.22
N TRP A 151 -15.91 -8.87 -1.17
CA TRP A 151 -17.14 -8.99 -1.93
C TRP A 151 -18.12 -7.88 -1.57
N GLY A 152 -18.37 -7.64 -0.27
CA GLY A 152 -19.25 -6.56 0.18
C GLY A 152 -18.74 -5.18 -0.25
N HIS A 153 -17.46 -4.89 -0.01
CA HIS A 153 -16.86 -3.62 -0.42
C HIS A 153 -16.84 -3.41 -1.93
N ALA A 154 -16.80 -4.47 -2.74
CA ALA A 154 -16.81 -4.37 -4.19
C ALA A 154 -18.07 -3.69 -4.75
N PHE A 155 -19.19 -3.71 -4.01
CA PHE A 155 -20.41 -3.00 -4.40
C PHE A 155 -20.51 -1.59 -3.80
N ILE A 156 -20.23 -1.43 -2.50
CA ILE A 156 -20.59 -0.22 -1.75
C ILE A 156 -19.45 0.77 -1.53
N ASN A 157 -18.23 0.46 -1.97
CA ASN A 157 -17.04 1.28 -1.67
C ASN A 157 -16.53 2.02 -2.91
N PRO A 158 -16.96 3.28 -3.16
CA PRO A 158 -16.58 4.04 -4.35
C PRO A 158 -15.16 4.62 -4.27
N LYS A 159 -14.37 4.29 -3.24
CA LYS A 159 -13.05 4.92 -3.00
C LYS A 159 -11.93 3.90 -2.79
N ASP A 160 -12.06 3.03 -1.80
CA ASP A 160 -10.97 2.12 -1.39
C ASP A 160 -10.77 0.96 -2.37
N ILE A 161 -11.86 0.43 -2.93
CA ILE A 161 -11.78 -0.63 -3.95
C ILE A 161 -11.19 -0.08 -5.25
N PRO A 162 -11.69 1.04 -5.82
CA PRO A 162 -11.03 1.67 -6.95
C PRO A 162 -9.55 2.00 -6.70
N PHE A 163 -9.21 2.49 -5.51
CA PHE A 163 -7.82 2.72 -5.13
C PHE A 163 -7.00 1.42 -5.19
N THR A 164 -7.52 0.33 -4.63
CA THR A 164 -6.88 -1.00 -4.67
C THR A 164 -6.67 -1.47 -6.11
N VAL A 165 -7.70 -1.38 -6.97
CA VAL A 165 -7.64 -1.78 -8.39
C VAL A 165 -6.58 -0.98 -9.14
N PHE A 166 -6.62 0.35 -9.03
CA PHE A 166 -5.63 1.20 -9.69
C PHE A 166 -4.23 0.98 -9.14
N PHE A 167 -4.08 0.80 -7.81
CA PHE A 167 -2.78 0.56 -7.18
C PHE A 167 -2.15 -0.71 -7.74
N THR A 168 -2.89 -1.83 -7.76
CA THR A 168 -2.43 -3.10 -8.34
C THR A 168 -2.10 -2.96 -9.82
N ALA A 169 -2.95 -2.28 -10.61
CA ALA A 169 -2.71 -2.05 -12.02
C ALA A 169 -1.46 -1.19 -12.28
N ALA A 170 -1.25 -0.14 -11.48
CA ALA A 170 -0.14 0.78 -11.61
C ALA A 170 1.19 0.13 -11.18
N ILE A 171 1.19 -0.72 -10.14
CA ILE A 171 2.36 -1.54 -9.80
C ILE A 171 2.66 -2.51 -10.94
N TYR A 172 1.67 -3.26 -11.44
CA TYR A 172 1.85 -4.19 -12.55
C TYR A 172 2.48 -3.50 -13.78
N ALA A 173 1.89 -2.38 -14.19
CA ALA A 173 2.36 -1.63 -15.36
C ALA A 173 3.73 -0.98 -15.11
N GLY A 174 3.96 -0.46 -13.90
CA GLY A 174 5.21 0.18 -13.50
C GLY A 174 6.40 -0.80 -13.45
N LEU A 175 6.20 -2.01 -12.91
CA LEU A 175 7.22 -3.06 -12.93
C LEU A 175 7.57 -3.47 -14.37
N ARG A 176 6.56 -3.70 -15.22
CA ARG A 176 6.79 -4.01 -16.64
C ARG A 176 7.46 -2.88 -17.41
N PHE A 177 7.15 -1.64 -17.07
CA PHE A 177 7.82 -0.47 -17.63
C PHE A 177 9.31 -0.49 -17.32
N VAL A 178 9.68 -0.70 -16.05
CA VAL A 178 11.09 -0.80 -15.63
C VAL A 178 11.80 -1.94 -16.35
N ASP A 179 11.15 -3.10 -16.50
CA ASP A 179 11.72 -4.24 -17.23
C ASP A 179 12.01 -3.92 -18.71
N GLY A 180 11.21 -3.05 -19.34
CA GLY A 180 11.37 -2.63 -20.73
C GLY A 180 12.62 -1.78 -21.01
N PHE A 181 13.25 -1.25 -19.96
CA PHE A 181 14.46 -0.42 -20.00
C PHE A 181 15.67 -1.09 -19.32
N VAL A 182 15.63 -2.42 -19.16
CA VAL A 182 16.77 -3.20 -18.70
C VAL A 182 17.82 -3.25 -19.81
N ILE A 183 18.94 -2.55 -19.60
CA ILE A 183 20.12 -2.64 -20.47
C ILE A 183 21.06 -3.69 -19.86
N PRO A 184 21.35 -4.80 -20.57
CA PRO A 184 22.29 -5.81 -20.11
C PRO A 184 23.61 -5.13 -19.70
N ALA A 185 24.04 -5.41 -18.48
CA ALA A 185 25.33 -4.95 -17.98
C ALA A 185 26.24 -6.17 -17.92
N GLU A 186 27.55 -5.96 -18.10
CA GLU A 186 28.51 -7.04 -17.96
C GLU A 186 28.35 -7.74 -16.60
N PRO A 187 28.42 -9.08 -16.57
CA PRO A 187 28.43 -9.84 -15.34
C PRO A 187 29.49 -9.26 -14.39
N LEU A 188 29.18 -9.22 -13.10
CA LEU A 188 30.20 -8.85 -12.13
C LEU A 188 31.36 -9.85 -12.24
N PRO A 189 32.63 -9.39 -12.32
CA PRO A 189 33.77 -10.27 -12.30
C PRO A 189 33.73 -11.17 -11.06
N GLU A 190 34.39 -12.33 -11.13
CA GLU A 190 34.61 -13.11 -9.92
C GLU A 190 35.30 -12.26 -8.86
N ALA A 191 34.85 -12.38 -7.61
CA ALA A 191 35.43 -11.62 -6.52
C ALA A 191 36.88 -12.03 -6.36
N ALA A 192 37.80 -11.05 -6.36
CA ALA A 192 39.18 -11.28 -5.99
C ALA A 192 39.25 -11.81 -4.54
N ASP A 193 40.27 -12.60 -4.21
CA ASP A 193 40.37 -13.22 -2.88
C ASP A 193 40.47 -12.19 -1.75
N ALA A 194 41.17 -11.08 -1.98
CA ALA A 194 41.18 -9.93 -1.06
C ALA A 194 39.79 -9.33 -0.82
N GLU A 195 38.93 -9.34 -1.85
CA GLU A 195 37.54 -8.89 -1.73
C GLU A 195 36.71 -9.90 -0.93
N LYS A 196 36.87 -11.21 -1.19
CA LYS A 196 36.22 -12.28 -0.41
C LYS A 196 36.58 -12.18 1.06
N GLU A 197 37.85 -11.93 1.38
CA GLU A 197 38.35 -11.79 2.74
C GLU A 197 37.78 -10.55 3.45
N LYS A 198 37.75 -9.41 2.76
CA LYS A 198 37.07 -8.19 3.24
C LYS A 198 35.59 -8.46 3.54
N TRP A 199 34.89 -9.15 2.64
CA TRP A 199 33.48 -9.50 2.86
C TRP A 199 33.28 -10.52 3.98
N GLN A 200 34.23 -11.43 4.21
CA GLN A 200 34.19 -12.31 5.39
C GLN A 200 34.36 -11.51 6.70
N ALA A 201 35.22 -10.48 6.71
CA ALA A 201 35.35 -9.59 7.87
C ALA A 201 34.05 -8.81 8.14
N VAL A 202 33.43 -8.26 7.09
CA VAL A 202 32.12 -7.58 7.18
C VAL A 202 31.04 -8.53 7.71
N ARG A 203 30.97 -9.76 7.19
CA ARG A 203 30.05 -10.80 7.67
C ARG A 203 30.26 -11.10 9.16
N ARG A 204 31.50 -11.26 9.62
CA ARG A 204 31.81 -11.50 11.04
C ARG A 204 31.34 -10.33 11.91
N GLY A 205 31.54 -9.09 11.45
CA GLY A 205 31.03 -7.90 12.13
C GLY A 205 29.51 -7.91 12.26
N TRP A 206 28.81 -8.23 11.17
CA TRP A 206 27.35 -8.32 11.17
C TRP A 206 26.78 -9.49 11.95
N LEU A 207 27.46 -10.64 11.99
CA LEU A 207 27.06 -11.75 12.85
C LEU A 207 27.19 -11.36 14.32
N ARG A 208 28.29 -10.70 14.71
CA ARG A 208 28.46 -10.16 16.06
C ARG A 208 27.37 -9.13 16.40
N ALA A 209 27.13 -8.17 15.50
CA ALA A 209 26.07 -7.19 15.67
C ALA A 209 24.70 -7.88 15.77
N GLY A 210 24.38 -8.81 14.88
CA GLY A 210 23.15 -9.59 14.90
C GLY A 210 22.97 -10.41 16.17
N SER A 211 24.02 -11.03 16.70
CA SER A 211 24.00 -11.72 18.00
C SER A 211 23.74 -10.75 19.16
N VAL A 212 24.40 -9.58 19.16
CA VAL A 212 24.15 -8.53 20.17
C VAL A 212 22.70 -8.03 20.08
N LEU A 213 22.22 -7.74 18.87
CA LEU A 213 20.83 -7.32 18.63
C LEU A 213 19.84 -8.41 19.02
N PHE A 214 20.19 -9.69 18.84
CA PHE A 214 19.35 -10.81 19.25
C PHE A 214 19.25 -10.86 20.77
N VAL A 215 20.38 -10.71 21.47
CA VAL A 215 20.41 -10.65 22.94
C VAL A 215 19.59 -9.46 23.43
N ILE A 216 19.70 -8.28 22.81
CA ILE A 216 18.90 -7.10 23.14
C ILE A 216 17.41 -7.38 22.92
N ALA A 217 17.02 -7.90 21.75
CA ALA A 217 15.63 -8.21 21.43
C ALA A 217 15.05 -9.26 22.39
N PHE A 218 15.82 -10.30 22.69
CA PHE A 218 15.45 -11.36 23.62
C PHE A 218 15.31 -10.82 25.05
N ALA A 219 16.26 -9.99 25.50
CA ALA A 219 16.18 -9.33 26.81
C ALA A 219 14.97 -8.42 26.91
N LEU A 220 14.66 -7.62 25.88
CA LEU A 220 13.47 -6.77 25.85
C LEU A 220 12.16 -7.56 25.91
N LEU A 221 12.14 -8.79 25.38
CA LEU A 221 10.98 -9.68 25.46
C LEU A 221 10.85 -10.34 26.83
N VAL A 222 11.95 -10.91 27.35
CA VAL A 222 11.94 -11.69 28.59
C VAL A 222 11.87 -10.80 29.82
N LEU A 223 12.55 -9.65 29.82
CA LEU A 223 12.60 -8.73 30.95
C LEU A 223 11.45 -7.71 30.96
N ASP A 224 10.48 -7.79 30.03
CA ASP A 224 9.35 -6.86 29.97
C ASP A 224 8.60 -6.72 31.31
N PRO A 225 8.23 -7.81 32.03
CA PRO A 225 7.53 -7.69 33.31
C PRO A 225 8.37 -6.93 34.36
N LEU A 226 9.68 -7.19 34.38
CA LEU A 226 10.61 -6.57 35.33
C LEU A 226 10.85 -5.10 35.02
N LEU A 227 11.00 -4.73 33.74
CA LEU A 227 11.14 -3.35 33.30
C LEU A 227 9.89 -2.52 33.58
N ARG A 228 8.69 -3.08 33.36
CA ARG A 228 7.42 -2.43 33.73
C ARG A 228 7.32 -2.21 35.24
N SER A 229 7.68 -3.22 36.03
CA SER A 229 7.73 -3.10 37.49
C SER A 229 8.71 -2.02 37.96
N LEU A 230 9.90 -1.96 37.35
CA LEU A 230 10.90 -0.93 37.64
C LEU A 230 10.40 0.48 37.28
N ILE A 231 9.76 0.66 36.12
CA ILE A 231 9.15 1.95 35.74
C ILE A 231 8.12 2.37 36.78
N ASN A 232 7.23 1.45 37.19
CA ASN A 232 6.23 1.74 38.22
C ASN A 232 6.88 2.14 39.56
N ALA A 233 7.93 1.44 39.99
CA ALA A 233 8.66 1.75 41.22
C ALA A 233 9.39 3.10 41.16
N ILE A 234 10.04 3.41 40.03
CA ILE A 234 10.69 4.71 39.80
C ILE A 234 9.65 5.83 39.83
N MET A 235 8.51 5.65 39.16
CA MET A 235 7.44 6.65 39.15
C MET A 235 6.84 6.86 40.54
N ALA A 236 6.67 5.79 41.33
CA ALA A 236 6.26 5.89 42.72
C ALA A 236 7.29 6.66 43.57
N ALA A 237 8.58 6.43 43.36
CA ALA A 237 9.65 7.14 44.08
C ALA A 237 9.70 8.64 43.69
N ILE A 238 9.56 8.96 42.40
CA ILE A 238 9.55 10.34 41.91
C ILE A 238 8.31 11.10 42.40
N TYR A 239 7.14 10.44 42.39
CA TYR A 239 5.88 11.03 42.83
C TYR A 239 5.89 11.38 44.32
N ASN A 240 6.50 10.53 45.14
CA ASN A 240 6.64 10.74 46.58
C ASN A 240 7.90 11.53 46.97
N ALA A 241 8.71 11.97 46.01
CA ALA A 241 9.92 12.73 46.29
C ALA A 241 9.59 14.11 46.88
N ASP A 242 10.46 14.59 47.78
CA ASP A 242 10.30 15.89 48.41
C ASP A 242 10.17 17.02 47.37
N ALA A 243 9.31 18.00 47.66
CA ALA A 243 9.03 19.13 46.78
C ALA A 243 10.27 19.97 46.48
N GLY A 244 11.21 20.03 47.43
CA GLY A 244 12.49 20.73 47.29
C GLY A 244 13.56 19.93 46.52
N SER A 245 13.32 18.65 46.24
CA SER A 245 14.26 17.80 45.50
C SER A 245 14.23 18.10 44.00
N LEU A 246 15.34 17.80 43.32
CA LEU A 246 15.45 17.95 41.86
C LEU A 246 14.40 17.13 41.11
N ALA A 247 14.13 15.89 41.57
CA ALA A 247 13.14 15.01 40.97
C ALA A 247 11.70 15.51 41.22
N GLY A 248 11.41 15.96 42.45
CA GLY A 248 10.09 16.50 42.81
C GLY A 248 9.76 17.81 42.07
N ARG A 249 10.73 18.70 41.87
CA ARG A 249 10.57 19.92 41.06
C ARG A 249 10.34 19.59 39.58
N ALA A 250 11.17 18.72 39.01
CA ALA A 250 11.04 18.31 37.61
C ALA A 250 9.69 17.65 37.34
N PHE A 251 9.24 16.75 38.22
CA PHE A 251 7.95 16.08 38.09
C PHE A 251 6.79 17.09 38.11
N ARG A 252 6.74 18.00 39.09
CA ARG A 252 5.65 19.01 39.16
C ARG A 252 5.67 20.03 38.03
N SER A 253 6.84 20.32 37.46
CA SER A 253 6.93 21.17 36.26
C SER A 253 6.39 20.52 34.99
N LEU A 254 6.36 19.19 34.95
CA LEU A 254 5.93 18.40 33.78
C LEU A 254 4.51 17.82 33.96
N ALA A 255 4.09 17.56 35.20
CA ALA A 255 2.81 16.97 35.54
C ALA A 255 1.83 18.06 36.01
N GLU A 256 1.02 18.58 35.08
CA GLU A 256 0.04 19.66 35.31
C GLU A 256 -0.99 19.33 36.42
N ASP A 257 -1.27 18.05 36.66
CA ASP A 257 -2.23 17.56 37.66
C ASP A 257 -1.58 16.79 38.82
N ALA A 258 -0.29 17.04 39.10
CA ALA A 258 0.42 16.38 40.20
C ALA A 258 -0.34 16.56 41.54
N GLY A 259 -0.69 15.45 42.19
CA GLY A 259 -1.47 15.42 43.43
C GLY A 259 -2.99 15.32 43.26
N LYS A 260 -3.54 15.48 42.05
CA LYS A 260 -4.98 15.31 41.76
C LYS A 260 -5.33 13.92 41.22
N VAL A 261 -4.36 13.23 40.63
CA VAL A 261 -4.50 11.88 40.05
C VAL A 261 -3.45 10.94 40.62
N ASP A 262 -3.82 9.66 40.73
CA ASP A 262 -2.97 8.63 41.31
C ASP A 262 -1.67 8.40 40.51
N VAL A 263 -0.61 7.97 41.18
CA VAL A 263 0.69 7.71 40.55
C VAL A 263 0.62 6.67 39.43
N SER A 264 -0.33 5.73 39.52
CA SER A 264 -0.60 4.73 38.47
C SER A 264 -0.97 5.37 37.13
N TYR A 265 -1.59 6.56 37.12
CA TYR A 265 -1.90 7.28 35.89
C TYR A 265 -0.61 7.69 35.16
N TYR A 266 0.30 8.37 35.85
CA TYR A 266 1.58 8.80 35.29
C TYR A 266 2.49 7.62 34.95
N ALA A 267 2.53 6.60 35.81
CA ALA A 267 3.24 5.36 35.52
C ALA A 267 2.69 4.67 34.28
N GLY A 268 1.36 4.64 34.12
CA GLY A 268 0.68 4.13 32.93
C GLY A 268 1.08 4.85 31.65
N ILE A 269 1.22 6.18 31.68
CA ILE A 269 1.71 6.97 30.54
C ILE A 269 3.13 6.54 30.16
N VAL A 270 4.04 6.45 31.13
CA VAL A 270 5.44 6.07 30.86
C VAL A 270 5.52 4.62 30.36
N VAL A 271 4.76 3.70 30.97
CA VAL A 271 4.65 2.30 30.53
C VAL A 271 4.09 2.21 29.11
N HIS A 272 3.14 3.07 28.73
CA HIS A 272 2.60 3.13 27.37
C HIS A 272 3.68 3.54 26.36
N TYR A 273 4.41 4.62 26.61
CA TYR A 273 5.49 5.07 25.74
C TYR A 273 6.65 4.07 25.69
N TYR A 274 6.98 3.43 26.81
CA TYR A 274 7.93 2.31 26.85
C TYR A 274 7.47 1.16 25.95
N ALA A 275 6.20 0.76 26.02
CA ALA A 275 5.66 -0.30 25.19
C ALA A 275 5.72 0.04 23.69
N ILE A 276 5.43 1.30 23.33
CA ILE A 276 5.61 1.80 21.96
C ILE A 276 7.07 1.68 21.54
N ALA A 277 7.98 2.26 22.32
CA ALA A 277 9.41 2.30 22.01
C ALA A 277 9.99 0.89 21.89
N ARG A 278 9.64 -0.01 22.81
CA ARG A 278 10.03 -1.42 22.79
C ARG A 278 9.52 -2.12 21.53
N THR A 279 8.25 -1.96 21.20
CA THR A 279 7.64 -2.62 20.04
C THR A 279 8.26 -2.10 18.74
N ALA A 280 8.40 -0.78 18.61
CA ALA A 280 9.08 -0.15 17.49
C ALA A 280 10.51 -0.66 17.36
N LEU A 281 11.27 -0.74 18.46
CA LEU A 281 12.62 -1.26 18.47
C LEU A 281 12.66 -2.73 18.03
N LEU A 282 11.81 -3.60 18.58
CA LEU A 282 11.76 -5.03 18.19
C LEU A 282 11.43 -5.21 16.71
N VAL A 283 10.48 -4.43 16.18
CA VAL A 283 10.12 -4.42 14.76
C VAL A 283 11.29 -3.95 13.90
N LEU A 284 12.00 -2.89 14.32
CA LEU A 284 13.19 -2.41 13.64
C LEU A 284 14.33 -3.42 13.67
N LEU A 285 14.47 -4.20 14.75
CA LEU A 285 15.50 -5.23 14.91
C LEU A 285 15.21 -6.50 14.10
N ALA A 286 13.94 -6.87 13.91
CA ALA A 286 13.53 -8.08 13.20
C ALA A 286 14.19 -8.28 11.81
N PRO A 287 14.24 -7.28 10.89
CA PRO A 287 14.92 -7.45 9.61
C PRO A 287 16.44 -7.66 9.76
N PHE A 288 17.10 -7.00 10.72
CA PHE A 288 18.53 -7.21 10.98
C PHE A 288 18.80 -8.62 11.50
N LEU A 289 17.93 -9.15 12.35
CA LEU A 289 18.01 -10.53 12.84
C LEU A 289 17.78 -11.55 11.73
N ALA A 290 16.79 -11.31 10.86
CA ALA A 290 16.53 -12.17 9.71
C ALA A 290 17.72 -12.17 8.73
N ILE A 291 18.32 -11.00 8.46
CA ILE A 291 19.52 -10.85 7.64
C ILE A 291 20.71 -11.58 8.31
N ALA A 292 20.92 -11.41 9.61
CA ALA A 292 21.99 -12.09 10.34
C ALA A 292 21.84 -13.63 10.33
N ALA A 293 20.61 -14.13 10.50
CA ALA A 293 20.31 -15.56 10.42
C ALA A 293 20.53 -16.12 9.00
N ALA A 294 20.09 -15.39 7.97
CA ALA A 294 20.36 -15.74 6.57
C ALA A 294 21.89 -15.75 6.29
N TRP A 295 22.63 -14.80 6.88
CA TRP A 295 24.08 -14.70 6.79
C TRP A 295 24.85 -15.84 7.44
N TRP A 296 24.32 -16.37 8.54
CA TRP A 296 24.87 -17.57 9.16
C TRP A 296 24.74 -18.73 8.18
N ARG A 297 23.52 -18.96 7.67
CA ARG A 297 23.16 -20.19 6.95
C ARG A 297 23.69 -20.25 5.51
N LEU A 298 23.84 -19.11 4.82
CA LEU A 298 24.20 -19.05 3.39
C LEU A 298 25.29 -17.99 3.08
N PRO A 299 26.56 -18.23 3.46
CA PRO A 299 27.63 -17.23 3.35
C PRO A 299 27.88 -16.74 1.92
N GLU A 300 28.01 -17.63 0.94
CA GLU A 300 28.36 -17.26 -0.43
C GLU A 300 27.26 -16.46 -1.15
N HIS A 301 26.00 -16.80 -0.86
CA HIS A 301 24.83 -16.14 -1.45
C HIS A 301 24.74 -14.68 -0.99
N SER A 302 25.07 -14.45 0.27
CA SER A 302 24.97 -13.13 0.88
C SER A 302 26.04 -12.13 0.40
N GLN A 303 27.26 -12.61 0.12
CA GLN A 303 28.33 -11.78 -0.44
C GLN A 303 27.96 -11.34 -1.86
N ARG A 304 27.33 -12.23 -2.64
CA ARG A 304 26.83 -11.91 -3.98
C ARG A 304 25.68 -10.90 -3.93
N PHE A 305 24.73 -11.06 -3.01
CA PHE A 305 23.63 -10.10 -2.81
C PHE A 305 24.16 -8.67 -2.62
N TRP A 306 25.12 -8.45 -1.71
CA TRP A 306 25.66 -7.10 -1.47
C TRP A 306 26.50 -6.57 -2.63
N ARG A 307 27.22 -7.43 -3.34
CA ARG A 307 27.90 -7.01 -4.58
C ARG A 307 26.90 -6.59 -5.64
N GLU A 308 25.78 -7.29 -5.77
CA GLU A 308 24.69 -6.90 -6.67
C GLU A 308 24.05 -5.57 -6.26
N VAL A 309 23.74 -5.38 -4.97
CA VAL A 309 23.21 -4.11 -4.44
C VAL A 309 24.16 -2.95 -4.71
N HIS A 310 25.44 -3.11 -4.37
CA HIS A 310 26.47 -2.07 -4.57
C HIS A 310 26.70 -1.77 -6.05
N ALA A 311 26.70 -2.81 -6.89
CA ALA A 311 26.80 -2.65 -8.33
C ALA A 311 25.59 -1.95 -8.93
N SER A 312 24.39 -2.22 -8.41
CA SER A 312 23.14 -1.60 -8.89
C SER A 312 23.18 -0.08 -8.72
N LEU A 313 23.68 0.41 -7.59
CA LEU A 313 23.85 1.85 -7.35
C LEU A 313 24.86 2.52 -8.29
N ARG A 314 25.92 1.81 -8.69
CA ARG A 314 26.95 2.32 -9.61
C ARG A 314 26.55 2.31 -11.10
N ARG A 315 25.44 1.64 -11.44
CA ARG A 315 24.95 1.47 -12.82
C ARG A 315 23.86 2.47 -13.20
N ILE A 316 23.58 3.44 -12.33
CA ILE A 316 22.63 4.53 -12.59
C ILE A 316 23.29 5.57 -13.50
N ILE A 317 22.60 5.92 -14.58
CA ILE A 317 22.99 6.96 -15.53
C ILE A 317 21.81 7.89 -15.75
N PHE A 318 22.06 9.11 -16.22
CA PHE A 318 20.95 10.03 -16.50
C PHE A 318 20.12 9.56 -17.70
N TRP A 319 20.78 9.30 -18.83
CA TRP A 319 20.18 8.84 -20.07
C TRP A 319 21.16 7.95 -20.84
N GLU A 320 20.67 6.93 -21.54
CA GLU A 320 21.51 6.04 -22.36
C GLU A 320 21.62 6.61 -23.79
N ARG A 321 22.85 6.70 -24.31
CA ARG A 321 23.07 7.11 -25.71
C ARG A 321 22.44 6.08 -26.65
N GLY A 322 21.52 6.53 -27.51
CA GLY A 322 20.75 5.67 -28.42
C GLY A 322 19.33 5.31 -27.93
N LEU A 323 18.98 5.65 -26.68
CA LEU A 323 17.60 5.49 -26.20
C LEU A 323 16.71 6.60 -26.78
N SER A 324 15.80 6.22 -27.69
CA SER A 324 14.84 7.14 -28.29
C SER A 324 13.80 7.64 -27.28
N PHE A 325 13.66 8.96 -27.16
CA PHE A 325 12.64 9.59 -26.32
C PHE A 325 11.22 9.12 -26.69
N ARG A 326 10.91 8.94 -27.99
CA ARG A 326 9.60 8.46 -28.46
C ARG A 326 9.30 7.05 -27.94
N ARG A 327 10.31 6.18 -27.84
CA ARG A 327 10.15 4.84 -27.25
C ARG A 327 9.84 4.94 -25.76
N VAL A 328 10.57 5.79 -25.04
CA VAL A 328 10.36 6.03 -23.60
C VAL A 328 8.94 6.55 -23.36
N LEU A 329 8.54 7.59 -24.09
CA LEU A 329 7.20 8.18 -23.99
C LEU A 329 6.10 7.14 -24.23
N ARG A 330 6.19 6.34 -25.29
CA ARG A 330 5.19 5.31 -25.61
C ARG A 330 5.09 4.23 -24.54
N GLN A 331 6.21 3.79 -23.96
CA GLN A 331 6.20 2.79 -22.89
C GLN A 331 5.80 3.36 -21.53
N ALA A 332 6.08 4.64 -21.28
CA ALA A 332 5.73 5.35 -20.05
C ALA A 332 4.26 5.79 -20.03
N LEU A 333 3.59 5.90 -21.18
CA LEU A 333 2.24 6.46 -21.29
C LEU A 333 1.22 5.70 -20.43
N PHE A 334 1.03 4.41 -20.68
CA PHE A 334 0.09 3.59 -19.92
C PHE A 334 0.38 3.53 -18.40
N PRO A 335 1.60 3.18 -17.95
CA PRO A 335 1.90 3.14 -16.51
C PRO A 335 1.83 4.53 -15.86
N GLY A 336 2.25 5.59 -16.57
CA GLY A 336 2.19 6.97 -16.07
C GLY A 336 0.75 7.44 -15.87
N ILE A 337 -0.13 7.15 -16.84
CA ILE A 337 -1.57 7.42 -16.71
C ILE A 337 -2.14 6.69 -15.49
N LEU A 338 -1.86 5.38 -15.35
CA LEU A 338 -2.34 4.62 -14.19
C LEU A 338 -1.84 5.21 -12.87
N LEU A 339 -0.55 5.57 -12.76
CA LEU A 339 -0.02 6.21 -11.56
C LEU A 339 -0.75 7.54 -11.26
N GLY A 340 -0.98 8.38 -12.26
CA GLY A 340 -1.72 9.62 -12.08
C GLY A 340 -3.17 9.40 -11.64
N LEU A 341 -3.84 8.37 -12.18
CA LEU A 341 -5.18 7.98 -11.74
C LEU A 341 -5.18 7.51 -10.28
N VAL A 342 -4.20 6.70 -9.85
CA VAL A 342 -4.07 6.26 -8.43
C VAL A 342 -3.94 7.47 -7.50
N ILE A 343 -3.06 8.42 -7.84
CA ILE A 343 -2.84 9.65 -7.04
C ILE A 343 -4.13 10.48 -6.98
N SER A 344 -4.85 10.54 -8.11
CA SER A 344 -6.16 11.18 -8.24
C SER A 344 -7.33 10.31 -7.76
N VAL A 345 -7.09 9.27 -6.94
CA VAL A 345 -8.10 8.59 -6.14
C VAL A 345 -7.80 8.74 -4.65
N ARG A 346 -6.52 8.65 -4.26
CA ARG A 346 -6.11 8.77 -2.87
C ARG A 346 -4.70 9.34 -2.73
N VAL A 347 -4.51 10.12 -1.67
CA VAL A 347 -3.22 10.73 -1.29
C VAL A 347 -2.08 9.74 -1.07
N LEU A 348 -2.38 8.46 -0.77
CA LEU A 348 -1.38 7.40 -0.63
C LEU A 348 -0.88 6.85 -1.98
N GLY A 349 -1.46 7.27 -3.10
CA GLY A 349 -1.08 6.84 -4.44
C GLY A 349 0.40 7.01 -4.82
N PRO A 350 1.12 8.06 -4.38
CA PRO A 350 2.55 8.20 -4.62
C PRO A 350 3.40 7.02 -4.09
N LEU A 351 2.89 6.21 -3.17
CA LEU A 351 3.57 4.98 -2.75
C LEU A 351 3.87 4.04 -3.92
N VAL A 352 3.00 3.97 -4.94
CA VAL A 352 3.27 3.20 -6.16
C VAL A 352 4.53 3.71 -6.86
N ALA A 353 4.67 5.03 -7.01
CA ALA A 353 5.84 5.63 -7.62
C ALA A 353 7.11 5.30 -6.81
N LEU A 354 7.04 5.33 -5.48
CA LEU A 354 8.14 4.95 -4.60
C LEU A 354 8.51 3.48 -4.76
N LEU A 355 7.55 2.56 -4.83
CA LEU A 355 7.81 1.13 -5.02
C LEU A 355 8.39 0.82 -6.41
N VAL A 356 7.89 1.47 -7.46
CA VAL A 356 8.41 1.32 -8.83
C VAL A 356 9.80 1.93 -8.96
N ALA A 357 10.04 3.10 -8.37
CA ALA A 357 11.37 3.72 -8.32
C ALA A 357 12.33 2.85 -7.50
N PHE A 358 11.89 2.29 -6.38
CA PHE A 358 12.69 1.37 -5.57
C PHE A 358 13.05 0.11 -6.35
N TYR A 359 12.11 -0.51 -7.05
CA TYR A 359 12.37 -1.60 -8.00
C TYR A 359 13.39 -1.19 -9.10
N PHE A 360 13.24 0.02 -9.63
CA PHE A 360 14.18 0.64 -10.57
C PHE A 360 15.55 0.98 -9.94
N LEU A 361 15.73 0.99 -8.63
CA LEU A 361 17.04 1.18 -8.02
C LEU A 361 17.71 -0.15 -7.64
N LEU A 362 16.94 -1.20 -7.38
CA LEU A 362 17.43 -2.46 -6.81
C LEU A 362 18.03 -3.49 -7.77
N GLY A 363 17.94 -3.31 -9.07
CA GLY A 363 18.38 -4.33 -10.02
C GLY A 363 19.68 -3.98 -10.72
N SER A 364 20.31 -5.03 -11.21
CA SER A 364 21.73 -5.11 -11.51
C SER A 364 22.11 -4.56 -12.89
N HIS A 365 21.26 -3.79 -13.55
CA HIS A 365 21.45 -3.38 -14.95
C HIS A 365 21.85 -1.91 -15.09
N ARG A 366 22.28 -1.48 -16.28
CA ARG A 366 22.44 -0.03 -16.56
C ARG A 366 21.06 0.61 -16.64
N ARG A 367 20.87 1.75 -15.96
CA ARG A 367 19.54 2.29 -15.67
C ARG A 367 19.45 3.79 -15.93
N PRO A 368 18.75 4.22 -17.00
CA PRO A 368 18.57 5.62 -17.34
C PRO A 368 17.49 6.26 -16.46
N ILE A 369 17.87 6.96 -15.39
CA ILE A 369 16.91 7.56 -14.44
C ILE A 369 15.95 8.56 -15.10
N GLY A 370 16.35 9.15 -16.24
CA GLY A 370 15.48 10.03 -17.02
C GLY A 370 14.19 9.37 -17.51
N VAL A 371 14.12 8.03 -17.60
CA VAL A 371 12.86 7.33 -17.93
C VAL A 371 11.84 7.47 -16.79
N LEU A 372 12.29 7.52 -15.54
CA LEU A 372 11.41 7.77 -14.38
C LEU A 372 10.88 9.21 -14.39
N LEU A 373 11.66 10.17 -14.91
CA LEU A 373 11.19 11.55 -15.07
C LEU A 373 10.05 11.64 -16.08
N VAL A 374 10.15 10.93 -17.22
CA VAL A 374 9.06 10.87 -18.22
C VAL A 374 7.83 10.19 -17.63
N TYR A 375 8.01 9.06 -16.93
CA TYR A 375 6.94 8.37 -16.21
C TYR A 375 6.24 9.26 -15.17
N GLY A 376 7.02 9.97 -14.35
CA GLY A 376 6.51 10.90 -13.35
C GLY A 376 5.81 12.12 -13.97
N ALA A 377 6.34 12.68 -15.05
CA ALA A 377 5.73 13.81 -15.76
C ALA A 377 4.35 13.45 -16.32
N ILE A 378 4.20 12.26 -16.91
CA ILE A 378 2.90 11.77 -17.39
C ILE A 378 1.95 11.58 -16.21
N ALA A 379 2.42 11.01 -15.10
CA ALA A 379 1.59 10.83 -13.91
C ALA A 379 1.11 12.16 -13.30
N LEU A 380 1.99 13.16 -13.22
CA LEU A 380 1.63 14.51 -12.77
C LEU A 380 0.63 15.17 -13.70
N LEU A 381 0.84 15.04 -15.02
CA LEU A 381 -0.11 15.56 -16.01
C LEU A 381 -1.48 14.88 -15.88
N THR A 382 -1.52 13.55 -15.76
CA THR A 382 -2.79 12.83 -15.56
C THR A 382 -3.45 13.20 -14.24
N THR A 383 -2.69 13.34 -13.14
CA THR A 383 -3.21 13.79 -11.85
C THR A 383 -3.86 15.16 -11.99
N TYR A 384 -3.15 16.11 -12.62
CA TYR A 384 -3.65 17.45 -12.86
C TYR A 384 -4.92 17.43 -13.72
N LEU A 385 -4.91 16.74 -14.86
CA LEU A 385 -6.05 16.70 -15.79
C LEU A 385 -7.30 16.03 -15.19
N THR A 386 -7.12 15.09 -14.26
CA THR A 386 -8.23 14.34 -13.65
C THR A 386 -8.69 14.91 -12.32
N TRP A 387 -8.09 16.00 -11.83
CA TRP A 387 -8.40 16.57 -10.52
C TRP A 387 -8.64 18.08 -10.60
N PRO A 388 -9.88 18.51 -10.94
CA PRO A 388 -10.22 19.92 -11.14
C PRO A 388 -9.92 20.84 -9.96
N TYR A 389 -9.92 20.32 -8.74
CA TYR A 389 -9.51 21.05 -7.53
C TYR A 389 -8.11 21.66 -7.66
N LEU A 390 -7.20 20.99 -8.39
CA LEU A 390 -5.83 21.47 -8.60
C LEU A 390 -5.72 22.58 -9.66
N TRP A 391 -6.78 22.91 -10.41
CA TRP A 391 -6.64 23.84 -11.55
C TRP A 391 -6.51 25.30 -11.16
N ALA A 392 -7.11 25.70 -10.03
CA ALA A 392 -7.08 27.08 -9.55
C ALA A 392 -5.70 27.47 -8.98
N ASP A 393 -5.11 26.60 -8.16
CA ASP A 393 -3.77 26.74 -7.61
C ASP A 393 -3.13 25.35 -7.48
N PRO A 394 -2.44 24.86 -8.52
CA PRO A 394 -1.98 23.47 -8.57
C PRO A 394 -1.05 23.10 -7.41
N VAL A 395 -0.16 24.01 -7.03
CA VAL A 395 0.84 23.74 -6.00
C VAL A 395 0.24 23.98 -4.62
N GLY A 396 -0.44 25.11 -4.40
CA GLY A 396 -1.03 25.44 -3.11
C GLY A 396 -2.13 24.46 -2.71
N ASN A 397 -3.03 24.11 -3.64
CA ASN A 397 -4.10 23.15 -3.36
C ASN A 397 -3.56 21.74 -3.13
N PHE A 398 -2.51 21.31 -3.84
CA PHE A 398 -1.88 20.02 -3.58
C PHE A 398 -1.23 19.98 -2.19
N VAL A 399 -0.51 21.04 -1.79
CA VAL A 399 0.07 21.15 -0.44
C VAL A 399 -1.03 21.19 0.62
N GLN A 400 -2.13 21.88 0.36
CA GLN A 400 -3.28 21.91 1.26
C GLN A 400 -3.90 20.53 1.43
N VAL A 401 -4.08 19.76 0.35
CA VAL A 401 -4.55 18.37 0.42
C VAL A 401 -3.61 17.53 1.27
N LEU A 402 -2.29 17.61 1.06
CA LEU A 402 -1.31 16.88 1.87
C LEU A 402 -1.43 17.24 3.37
N ARG A 403 -1.54 18.54 3.68
CA ARG A 403 -1.70 19.02 5.06
C ARG A 403 -3.01 18.53 5.67
N HIS A 404 -4.14 18.71 4.97
CA HIS A 404 -5.46 18.31 5.42
C HIS A 404 -5.53 16.79 5.68
N MET A 405 -5.02 15.98 4.76
CA MET A 405 -5.01 14.52 4.92
C MET A 405 -4.02 14.05 5.99
N SER A 406 -2.92 14.78 6.23
CA SER A 406 -1.97 14.46 7.31
C SER A 406 -2.47 14.86 8.70
N ALA A 407 -3.24 15.94 8.80
CA ALA A 407 -3.76 16.48 10.05
C ALA A 407 -4.98 15.70 10.59
N ASN A 408 -5.54 14.76 9.81
CA ASN A 408 -6.62 13.83 10.20
C ASN A 408 -7.77 14.50 10.98
N PRO A 409 -8.56 15.38 10.36
CA PRO A 409 -9.45 16.29 11.07
C PRO A 409 -10.65 15.62 11.75
N VAL A 410 -10.98 14.35 11.45
CA VAL A 410 -12.18 13.69 11.99
C VAL A 410 -11.83 12.65 13.05
N ALA A 411 -11.95 13.07 14.31
CA ALA A 411 -11.88 12.18 15.48
C ALA A 411 -13.21 11.43 15.66
N VAL A 412 -13.43 10.37 14.87
CA VAL A 412 -14.59 9.48 15.02
C VAL A 412 -14.36 8.53 16.21
N ARG A 413 -15.43 8.13 16.90
CA ARG A 413 -15.37 7.10 17.94
C ARG A 413 -15.44 5.71 17.31
N VAL A 414 -14.57 4.82 17.74
CA VAL A 414 -14.45 3.45 17.24
C VAL A 414 -14.48 2.50 18.43
N LEU A 415 -15.45 1.58 18.44
CA LEU A 415 -15.52 0.53 19.44
C LEU A 415 -14.56 -0.61 19.07
N PHE A 416 -13.61 -0.93 19.94
CA PHE A 416 -12.66 -2.02 19.74
C PHE A 416 -12.35 -2.73 21.05
N GLY A 417 -12.50 -4.05 21.10
CA GLY A 417 -12.25 -4.84 22.31
C GLY A 417 -13.07 -4.40 23.52
N GLY A 418 -14.29 -3.91 23.31
CA GLY A 418 -15.19 -3.41 24.37
C GLY A 418 -14.87 -2.00 24.88
N VAL A 419 -13.91 -1.30 24.27
CA VAL A 419 -13.51 0.07 24.65
C VAL A 419 -13.74 1.02 23.48
N GLU A 420 -14.33 2.19 23.76
CA GLU A 420 -14.44 3.27 22.78
C GLU A 420 -13.10 4.02 22.67
N TYR A 421 -12.49 3.96 21.50
CA TYR A 421 -11.30 4.73 21.15
C TYR A 421 -11.68 5.91 20.26
N LYS A 422 -10.90 6.98 20.31
CA LYS A 422 -10.86 7.96 19.21
C LYS A 422 -10.11 7.34 18.03
N SER A 423 -10.49 7.67 16.80
CA SER A 423 -9.87 7.15 15.56
C SER A 423 -8.35 7.30 15.51
N LEU A 424 -7.81 8.34 16.15
CA LEU A 424 -6.37 8.65 16.27
C LEU A 424 -5.65 7.93 17.44
N ALA A 425 -6.40 7.32 18.34
CA ALA A 425 -5.90 6.69 19.56
C ALA A 425 -6.06 5.16 19.54
N LEU A 426 -6.30 4.59 18.36
CA LEU A 426 -6.48 3.15 18.21
C LEU A 426 -5.20 2.39 18.60
N PRO A 427 -5.32 1.24 19.30
CA PRO A 427 -4.18 0.44 19.68
C PRO A 427 -3.52 -0.17 18.44
N ALA A 428 -2.20 -0.41 18.52
CA ALA A 428 -1.45 -1.05 17.43
C ALA A 428 -1.99 -2.45 17.03
N ALA A 429 -2.68 -3.11 17.96
CA ALA A 429 -3.34 -4.40 17.72
C ALA A 429 -4.57 -4.28 16.78
N TYR A 430 -5.13 -3.08 16.57
CA TYR A 430 -6.36 -2.89 15.81
C TYR A 430 -6.28 -3.47 14.39
N LEU A 431 -5.29 -3.08 13.59
CA LEU A 431 -5.14 -3.59 12.22
C LEU A 431 -4.84 -5.10 12.18
N PRO A 432 -3.86 -5.65 12.93
CA PRO A 432 -3.63 -7.09 12.98
C PRO A 432 -4.85 -7.90 13.40
N THR A 433 -5.59 -7.44 14.43
CA THR A 433 -6.80 -8.10 14.90
C THR A 433 -7.89 -8.05 13.84
N LEU A 434 -8.13 -6.90 13.20
CA LEU A 434 -9.14 -6.80 12.16
C LEU A 434 -8.82 -7.67 10.95
N LEU A 435 -7.56 -7.69 10.48
CA LEU A 435 -7.17 -8.62 9.43
C LEU A 435 -7.48 -10.07 9.87
N GLY A 436 -7.11 -10.44 11.09
CA GLY A 436 -7.29 -11.79 11.62
C GLY A 436 -8.75 -12.26 11.70
N ILE A 437 -9.67 -11.37 12.03
CA ILE A 437 -11.10 -11.73 12.22
C ILE A 437 -11.96 -11.51 10.97
N THR A 438 -11.52 -10.70 10.01
CA THR A 438 -12.33 -10.37 8.81
C THR A 438 -11.89 -11.12 7.55
N LEU A 439 -10.62 -11.54 7.48
CA LEU A 439 -10.14 -12.40 6.41
C LEU A 439 -10.42 -13.85 6.76
N THR A 440 -10.79 -14.64 5.75
CA THR A 440 -11.03 -16.07 5.93
C THR A 440 -9.76 -16.80 6.36
N GLU A 441 -9.93 -17.87 7.13
CA GLU A 441 -8.87 -18.66 7.72
C GLU A 441 -7.82 -19.16 6.73
N PRO A 442 -8.15 -19.56 5.47
CA PRO A 442 -7.15 -20.01 4.51
C PRO A 442 -6.08 -18.98 4.16
N VAL A 443 -6.36 -17.67 4.32
CA VAL A 443 -5.41 -16.60 3.98
C VAL A 443 -4.11 -16.74 4.76
N TRP A 444 -4.18 -16.99 6.06
CA TRP A 444 -3.02 -17.01 6.95
C TRP A 444 -2.03 -18.16 6.69
N PRO A 445 -2.43 -19.44 6.67
CA PRO A 445 -1.51 -20.53 6.38
C PRO A 445 -0.98 -20.44 4.94
N LEU A 446 -1.78 -20.00 3.96
CA LEU A 446 -1.32 -19.84 2.58
C LEU A 446 -0.34 -18.68 2.43
N MET A 447 -0.55 -17.56 3.12
CA MET A 447 0.40 -16.45 3.17
C MET A 447 1.72 -16.90 3.79
N LEU A 448 1.70 -17.58 4.94
CA LEU A 448 2.90 -18.07 5.62
C LEU A 448 3.67 -19.09 4.75
N ALA A 449 2.96 -20.07 4.18
CA ALA A 449 3.55 -21.02 3.26
C ALA A 449 4.14 -20.33 2.02
N GLY A 450 3.42 -19.35 1.46
CA GLY A 450 3.86 -18.52 0.34
C GLY A 450 5.14 -17.76 0.64
N LEU A 451 5.25 -17.13 1.82
CA LEU A 451 6.45 -16.42 2.28
C LEU A 451 7.64 -17.36 2.43
N VAL A 452 7.44 -18.55 3.00
CA VAL A 452 8.50 -19.57 3.11
C VAL A 452 8.96 -20.02 1.73
N ILE A 453 8.02 -20.38 0.84
CA ILE A 453 8.34 -20.84 -0.53
C ILE A 453 9.04 -19.74 -1.33
N ALA A 454 8.55 -18.50 -1.27
CA ALA A 454 9.16 -17.36 -1.96
C ALA A 454 10.57 -17.09 -1.45
N SER A 455 10.78 -17.12 -0.13
CA SER A 455 12.10 -17.00 0.49
C SER A 455 13.04 -18.09 -0.01
N LEU A 456 12.60 -19.35 0.00
CA LEU A 456 13.38 -20.48 -0.51
C LEU A 456 13.70 -20.33 -1.99
N ARG A 457 12.75 -19.91 -2.83
CA ARG A 457 12.95 -19.69 -4.27
C ARG A 457 13.92 -18.54 -4.55
N MET A 458 13.86 -17.47 -3.76
CA MET A 458 14.83 -16.38 -3.81
C MET A 458 16.25 -16.90 -3.53
N PHE A 459 16.43 -17.65 -2.43
CA PHE A 459 17.75 -18.23 -2.11
C PHE A 459 18.22 -19.26 -3.15
N GLN A 460 17.30 -20.00 -3.77
CA GLN A 460 17.56 -20.94 -4.87
C GLN A 460 17.77 -20.26 -6.24
N LYS A 461 17.74 -18.93 -6.35
CA LYS A 461 17.85 -18.16 -7.61
C LYS A 461 16.74 -18.44 -8.63
N LYS A 462 15.62 -19.02 -8.19
CA LYS A 462 14.43 -19.22 -9.03
C LYS A 462 13.53 -17.99 -9.08
N MET A 463 13.78 -17.01 -8.20
CA MET A 463 13.08 -15.73 -8.13
C MET A 463 14.11 -14.62 -7.91
N PRO A 464 14.09 -13.52 -8.69
CA PRO A 464 14.95 -12.37 -8.45
C PRO A 464 14.67 -11.77 -7.07
N TRP A 465 15.72 -11.43 -6.31
CA TRP A 465 15.55 -10.93 -4.95
C TRP A 465 14.86 -9.56 -4.91
N HIS A 466 15.07 -8.71 -5.91
CA HIS A 466 14.44 -7.39 -5.99
C HIS A 466 12.92 -7.49 -6.14
N ASP A 467 12.41 -8.50 -6.84
CA ASP A 467 10.98 -8.77 -6.92
C ASP A 467 10.41 -9.09 -5.53
N PHE A 468 11.11 -9.97 -4.79
CA PHE A 468 10.69 -10.39 -3.46
C PHE A 468 10.68 -9.22 -2.47
N VAL A 469 11.72 -8.39 -2.49
CA VAL A 469 11.83 -7.22 -1.62
C VAL A 469 10.74 -6.19 -1.91
N VAL A 470 10.35 -5.98 -3.17
CA VAL A 470 9.26 -5.06 -3.53
C VAL A 470 7.90 -5.58 -3.05
N LEU A 471 7.64 -6.89 -3.15
CA LEU A 471 6.43 -7.50 -2.59
C LEU A 471 6.36 -7.34 -1.07
N LEU A 472 7.47 -7.60 -0.36
CA LEU A 472 7.55 -7.38 1.07
C LEU A 472 7.38 -5.90 1.44
N ALA A 473 7.91 -4.98 0.63
CA ALA A 473 7.77 -3.55 0.86
C ALA A 473 6.34 -3.06 0.64
N TRP A 474 5.62 -3.61 -0.35
CA TRP A 474 4.22 -3.25 -0.62
C TRP A 474 3.32 -3.56 0.57
N PHE A 475 3.39 -4.78 1.14
CA PHE A 475 2.63 -5.11 2.34
C PHE A 475 3.24 -4.46 3.61
N GLY A 476 4.56 -4.59 3.77
CA GLY A 476 5.27 -4.27 5.00
C GLY A 476 5.30 -2.78 5.32
N LEU A 477 5.55 -1.90 4.33
CA LEU A 477 5.67 -0.47 4.62
C LEU A 477 4.36 0.13 5.16
N PRO A 478 3.19 -0.05 4.52
CA PRO A 478 1.93 0.46 5.06
C PRO A 478 1.53 -0.23 6.36
N PHE A 479 1.73 -1.55 6.48
CA PHE A 479 1.41 -2.29 7.69
C PHE A 479 2.21 -1.79 8.90
N LEU A 480 3.53 -1.60 8.74
CA LEU A 480 4.39 -1.05 9.78
C LEU A 480 4.07 0.41 10.08
N TYR A 481 3.75 1.21 9.05
CA TYR A 481 3.28 2.58 9.23
C TYR A 481 2.03 2.63 10.14
N VAL A 482 1.06 1.74 9.95
CA VAL A 482 -0.13 1.71 10.81
C VAL A 482 0.21 1.33 12.25
N ILE A 483 1.07 0.33 12.45
CA ILE A 483 1.47 -0.14 13.78
C ILE A 483 2.22 0.95 14.56
N VAL A 484 3.11 1.68 13.88
CA VAL A 484 4.01 2.66 14.50
C VAL A 484 3.36 4.04 14.60
N ALA A 485 2.83 4.56 13.49
CA ALA A 485 2.32 5.92 13.40
C ALA A 485 0.85 6.05 13.85
N ARG A 486 0.10 4.94 13.90
CA ARG A 486 -1.32 4.88 14.31
C ARG A 486 -2.15 6.01 13.66
N PRO A 487 -2.19 6.07 12.32
CA PRO A 487 -2.99 7.06 11.62
C PRO A 487 -4.47 6.88 11.97
N ALA A 488 -5.29 7.92 11.74
CA ALA A 488 -6.72 7.81 11.96
C ALA A 488 -7.30 6.64 11.16
N MET A 489 -7.98 5.74 11.86
CA MET A 489 -8.74 4.65 11.25
C MET A 489 -10.15 4.62 11.83
N TYR A 490 -11.11 4.26 10.98
CA TYR A 490 -12.52 4.09 11.29
C TYR A 490 -13.14 3.22 10.19
N ASP A 491 -14.34 2.70 10.43
CA ASP A 491 -15.03 1.74 9.55
C ASP A 491 -14.14 0.54 9.17
N GLY A 492 -13.48 -0.03 10.18
CA GLY A 492 -12.54 -1.13 10.02
C GLY A 492 -11.18 -0.66 9.50
N PHE A 493 -10.64 -1.40 8.52
CA PHE A 493 -9.35 -1.12 7.87
C PHE A 493 -9.49 -0.88 6.36
N ARG A 494 -10.69 -0.50 5.89
CA ARG A 494 -11.01 -0.33 4.47
C ARG A 494 -10.01 0.56 3.71
N HIS A 495 -9.47 1.56 4.39
CA HIS A 495 -8.44 2.47 3.89
C HIS A 495 -7.13 1.79 3.47
N PHE A 496 -6.89 0.57 3.93
CA PHE A 496 -5.69 -0.23 3.69
C PHE A 496 -5.95 -1.48 2.86
N LEU A 497 -7.12 -1.63 2.21
CA LEU A 497 -7.40 -2.81 1.36
C LEU A 497 -6.37 -3.00 0.22
N PHE A 498 -5.70 -1.93 -0.21
CA PHE A 498 -4.67 -1.95 -1.25
C PHE A 498 -3.41 -2.76 -0.89
N ILE A 499 -3.26 -3.19 0.37
CA ILE A 499 -2.14 -4.04 0.81
C ILE A 499 -2.46 -5.54 0.70
N LEU A 500 -3.73 -5.90 0.48
CA LEU A 500 -4.18 -7.29 0.42
C LEU A 500 -3.82 -8.05 -0.87
N PRO A 501 -3.85 -7.42 -2.07
CA PRO A 501 -3.38 -8.06 -3.31
C PRO A 501 -1.89 -8.44 -3.21
#